data_AF-F6ZEK3-F1
#
_entry.id   AF-F6ZEK3-F1
#
_cell.length_a   1.000
_cell.length_b   1.000
_cell.length_c   1.000
_cell.angle_alpha   90.00
_cell.angle_beta   90.00
_cell.angle_gamma   90.00
#
_symmetry.space_group_name_H-M   'P 1'
#
loop_
_entity.id
_entity.type
_entity.pdbx_description
1 polymer ?
#
loop_
_entity_poly.entity_id
_entity_poly.type
_entity_poly.pdbx_seq_one_letter_code
_entity_poly.pdbx_strand_id
1 'polypeptide(L)'
;MNIECQSSFSPGHKCAGAGQIELVFREKTLNEQVAAKIKANRKKQSKSVSDFVAEEFCSELCYASLHLESVIRALENNLKNPTFNQDLKSSIASSGCQLFYMLAQLFTEGCKSCNPVKHLLSNCVEMLGQSFIVRSPNEARNILQHLILTPSSSPLLSPHFAPGCASKRDNSTNQVQEYVDMYNTVVKVVSTTT
;
A
#
# COMPACT_ATOMS: atom_id res chain seq x y z
N MET A 1 28.40 24.60 38.50
CA MET A 1 29.02 24.87 37.18
C MET A 1 30.16 25.84 37.44
N ASN A 2 31.40 25.43 37.24
CA ASN A 2 32.57 26.29 37.41
C ASN A 2 33.00 26.73 36.02
N ILE A 3 32.94 28.04 35.74
CA ILE A 3 33.36 28.60 34.45
C ILE A 3 34.74 29.22 34.66
N GLU A 4 35.73 28.68 33.98
CA GLU A 4 37.10 29.19 34.05
C GLU A 4 37.24 30.51 33.29
N CYS A 5 37.95 31.45 33.90
CA CYS A 5 38.24 32.76 33.31
C CYS A 5 39.31 32.61 32.22
N GLN A 6 38.91 32.50 30.94
CA GLN A 6 39.82 32.36 29.80
C GLN A 6 40.25 33.70 29.16
N SER A 7 40.42 34.75 29.97
CA SER A 7 40.72 36.10 29.45
C SER A 7 42.00 36.12 28.61
N SER A 8 41.90 36.61 27.37
CA SER A 8 43.01 36.78 26.42
C SER A 8 43.51 38.23 26.36
N PHE A 9 43.01 39.10 27.25
CA PHE A 9 43.21 40.55 27.17
C PHE A 9 44.66 41.00 27.39
N SER A 10 45.43 40.30 28.24
CA SER A 10 46.88 40.53 28.39
C SER A 10 47.61 39.34 29.05
N PRO A 11 48.91 39.10 28.73
CA PRO A 11 49.72 38.11 29.43
C PRO A 11 49.87 38.51 30.90
N GLY A 12 49.31 37.71 31.81
CA GLY A 12 49.36 37.96 33.26
C GLY A 12 48.11 38.63 33.86
N HIS A 13 47.02 38.75 33.10
CA HIS A 13 45.74 39.23 33.63
C HIS A 13 45.27 38.38 34.81
N LYS A 14 45.06 39.01 35.98
CA LYS A 14 44.49 38.39 37.18
C LYS A 14 43.02 38.79 37.27
N CYS A 15 42.12 37.82 37.23
CA CYS A 15 40.68 38.09 37.32
C CYS A 15 40.37 38.71 38.69
N ALA A 16 39.54 39.77 38.72
CA ALA A 16 39.27 40.56 39.94
C ALA A 16 38.43 39.83 40.99
N GLY A 17 37.94 38.62 40.68
CA GLY A 17 37.14 37.79 41.55
C GLY A 17 36.25 36.84 40.75
N ALA A 18 35.40 36.09 41.45
CA ALA A 18 34.38 35.26 40.81
C ALA A 18 33.33 36.14 40.13
N GLY A 19 33.09 35.91 38.83
CA GLY A 19 31.97 36.51 38.13
C GLY A 19 30.65 35.87 38.56
N GLN A 20 29.66 36.68 38.91
CA GLN A 20 28.31 36.17 39.17
C GLN A 20 27.58 36.01 37.84
N ILE A 21 27.12 34.79 37.56
CA ILE A 21 26.33 34.47 36.37
C ILE A 21 24.96 34.04 36.85
N GLU A 22 23.95 34.85 36.58
CA GLU A 22 22.57 34.53 36.87
C GLU A 22 21.95 33.79 35.69
N LEU A 23 21.48 32.56 35.94
CA LEU A 23 20.81 31.74 34.94
C LEU A 23 19.30 31.79 35.20
N VAL A 24 18.57 32.53 34.36
CA VAL A 24 17.11 32.51 34.36
C VAL A 24 16.64 31.49 33.34
N PHE A 25 16.03 30.41 33.81
CA PHE A 25 15.39 29.42 32.95
C PHE A 25 13.97 29.13 33.42
N ARG A 26 13.12 28.70 32.50
CA ARG A 26 11.77 28.23 32.80
C ARG A 26 11.79 26.72 32.87
N GLU A 27 11.34 26.17 34.00
CA GLU A 27 11.20 24.73 34.16
C GLU A 27 10.23 24.16 33.12
N LYS A 28 10.60 23.00 32.55
CA LYS A 28 9.72 22.29 31.62
C LYS A 28 8.56 21.67 32.39
N THR A 29 7.39 22.29 32.31
CA THR A 29 6.16 21.75 32.90
C THR A 29 5.35 20.96 31.89
N LEU A 30 4.75 19.85 32.33
CA LEU A 30 3.79 19.11 31.51
C LEU A 30 2.55 19.98 31.25
N ASN A 31 2.10 20.03 30.00
CA ASN A 31 0.80 20.63 29.70
C ASN A 31 -0.28 19.61 30.03
N GLU A 32 -0.88 19.74 31.22
CA GLU A 32 -1.91 18.82 31.74
C GLU A 32 -3.12 18.69 30.80
N GLN A 33 -3.51 19.77 30.11
CA GLN A 33 -4.64 19.72 29.18
C GLN A 33 -4.31 18.87 27.94
N VAL A 34 -3.10 19.01 27.41
CA VAL A 34 -2.62 18.20 26.29
C VAL A 34 -2.44 16.75 26.73
N ALA A 35 -1.87 16.51 27.91
CA ALA A 35 -1.71 15.17 28.48
C ALA A 35 -3.07 14.46 28.68
N ALA A 36 -4.06 15.18 29.22
CA ALA A 36 -5.42 14.67 29.38
C ALA A 36 -6.09 14.35 28.04
N LYS A 37 -5.94 15.23 27.03
CA LYS A 37 -6.45 14.98 25.66
C LYS A 37 -5.81 13.75 25.02
N ILE A 38 -4.49 13.59 25.15
CA ILE A 38 -3.77 12.41 24.66
C ILE A 38 -4.28 11.14 25.35
N LYS A 39 -4.43 11.17 26.69
CA LYS A 39 -4.93 10.03 27.45
C LYS A 39 -6.36 9.65 27.05
N ALA A 40 -7.24 10.64 26.87
CA ALA A 40 -8.61 10.43 26.42
C ALA A 40 -8.65 9.85 25.00
N ASN A 41 -7.82 10.35 24.08
CA ASN A 41 -7.71 9.84 22.72
C ASN A 41 -7.27 8.36 22.72
N ARG A 42 -6.20 8.02 23.47
CA ARG A 42 -5.73 6.64 23.61
C ARG A 42 -6.80 5.70 24.18
N LYS A 43 -7.55 6.17 25.19
CA LYS A 43 -8.66 5.38 25.76
C LYS A 43 -9.78 5.14 24.74
N LYS A 44 -10.15 6.16 23.95
CA LYS A 44 -11.15 6.02 22.87
C LYS A 44 -10.68 5.05 21.80
N GLN A 45 -9.41 5.14 21.38
CA GLN A 45 -8.83 4.23 20.40
C GLN A 45 -8.82 2.78 20.91
N SER A 46 -8.31 2.54 22.12
CA SER A 46 -8.27 1.20 22.70
C SER A 46 -9.66 0.58 22.84
N LYS A 47 -10.67 1.39 23.20
CA LYS A 47 -12.06 0.94 23.22
C LYS A 47 -12.56 0.57 21.82
N SER A 48 -12.37 1.44 20.83
CA SER A 48 -12.80 1.17 19.45
C SER A 48 -12.16 -0.10 18.87
N VAL A 49 -10.89 -0.36 19.17
CA VAL A 49 -10.21 -1.60 18.75
C VAL A 49 -10.77 -2.81 19.49
N SER A 50 -10.99 -2.70 20.80
CA SER A 50 -11.58 -3.78 21.60
C SER A 50 -12.99 -4.13 21.12
N ASP A 51 -13.81 -3.13 20.84
CA ASP A 51 -15.18 -3.30 20.36
C ASP A 51 -15.17 -4.00 18.98
N PHE A 52 -14.28 -3.58 18.07
CA PHE A 52 -14.10 -4.23 16.76
C PHE A 52 -13.63 -5.70 16.86
N VAL A 53 -12.68 -6.00 17.75
CA VAL A 53 -12.14 -7.36 17.92
C VAL A 53 -13.15 -8.29 18.59
N ALA A 54 -14.04 -7.75 19.43
CA ALA A 54 -15.07 -8.53 20.11
C ALA A 54 -16.25 -8.93 19.19
N GLU A 55 -16.37 -8.32 18.01
CA GLU A 55 -17.39 -8.69 17.03
C GLU A 55 -17.04 -10.02 16.34
N GLU A 56 -18.03 -10.91 16.23
CA GLU A 56 -17.95 -12.20 15.52
C GLU A 56 -17.46 -12.02 14.07
N PHE A 57 -17.81 -10.89 13.45
CA PHE A 57 -17.32 -10.43 12.15
C PHE A 57 -15.78 -10.42 12.03
N CYS A 58 -15.05 -10.09 13.12
CA CYS A 58 -13.59 -10.08 13.11
C CYS A 58 -13.02 -11.49 12.95
N SER A 59 -13.66 -12.50 13.53
CA SER A 59 -13.22 -13.90 13.43
C SER A 59 -13.42 -14.46 12.03
N GLU A 60 -14.61 -14.26 11.44
CA GLU A 60 -14.93 -14.69 10.08
C GLU A 60 -14.02 -14.01 9.05
N LEU A 61 -13.75 -12.72 9.23
CA LEU A 61 -12.82 -11.98 8.37
C LEU A 61 -11.40 -12.56 8.46
N CYS A 62 -10.93 -12.92 9.66
CA CYS A 62 -9.63 -13.58 9.84
C CYS A 62 -9.58 -14.93 9.12
N TYR A 63 -10.61 -15.78 9.27
CA TYR A 63 -10.67 -17.05 8.57
C TYR A 63 -10.71 -16.87 7.06
N ALA A 64 -11.58 -15.99 6.55
CA ALA A 64 -11.66 -15.68 5.13
C ALA A 64 -10.32 -15.18 4.57
N SER A 65 -9.63 -14.32 5.33
CA SER A 65 -8.30 -13.81 4.98
C SER A 65 -7.28 -14.95 4.85
N LEU A 66 -7.21 -15.82 5.86
CA LEU A 66 -6.29 -16.97 5.86
C LEU A 66 -6.61 -17.95 4.73
N HIS A 67 -7.89 -18.20 4.46
CA HIS A 67 -8.32 -19.08 3.37
C HIS A 67 -7.94 -18.51 2.01
N LEU A 68 -8.20 -17.23 1.75
CA LEU A 68 -7.81 -16.58 0.50
C LEU A 68 -6.30 -16.63 0.29
N GLU A 69 -5.52 -16.31 1.32
CA GLU A 69 -4.06 -16.35 1.25
C GLU A 69 -3.54 -17.79 1.00
N SER A 70 -4.13 -18.78 1.65
CA SER A 70 -3.81 -20.20 1.44
C SER A 70 -4.11 -20.65 0.00
N VAL A 71 -5.25 -20.25 -0.56
CA VAL A 71 -5.62 -20.54 -1.96
C VAL A 71 -4.62 -19.90 -2.92
N ILE A 72 -4.25 -18.64 -2.72
CA ILE A 72 -3.28 -17.94 -3.57
C ILE A 72 -1.92 -18.65 -3.52
N ARG A 73 -1.41 -18.97 -2.33
CA ARG A 73 -0.16 -19.74 -2.17
C ARG A 73 -0.23 -21.11 -2.84
N ALA A 74 -1.36 -21.80 -2.72
CA ALA A 74 -1.54 -23.10 -3.38
C ALA A 74 -1.48 -22.97 -4.90
N LEU A 75 -2.11 -21.95 -5.50
CA LEU A 75 -2.01 -21.68 -6.94
C LEU A 75 -0.57 -21.39 -7.35
N GLU A 76 0.16 -20.56 -6.60
CA GLU A 76 1.57 -20.25 -6.88
C GLU A 76 2.48 -21.48 -6.83
N ASN A 77 2.30 -22.32 -5.79
CA ASN A 77 3.08 -23.53 -5.62
C ASN A 77 2.80 -24.53 -6.74
N ASN A 78 1.53 -24.70 -7.12
CA ASN A 78 1.13 -25.56 -8.22
C ASN A 78 1.65 -25.05 -9.57
N LEU A 79 1.68 -23.73 -9.79
CA LEU A 79 2.27 -23.14 -10.99
C LEU A 79 3.78 -23.43 -11.10
N LYS A 80 4.48 -23.41 -9.97
CA LYS A 80 5.92 -23.71 -9.86
C LYS A 80 6.23 -25.22 -9.87
N ASN A 81 5.24 -26.09 -9.75
CA ASN A 81 5.45 -27.52 -9.63
C ASN A 81 6.05 -28.11 -10.94
N PRO A 82 7.24 -28.73 -10.91
CA PRO A 82 7.87 -29.28 -12.12
C PRO A 82 7.12 -30.50 -12.67
N THR A 83 6.32 -31.20 -11.87
CA THR A 83 5.61 -32.41 -12.31
C THR A 83 4.34 -32.10 -13.10
N PHE A 84 3.84 -30.87 -13.03
CA PHE A 84 2.63 -30.47 -13.73
C PHE A 84 2.94 -30.17 -15.19
N ASN A 85 2.11 -30.73 -16.09
CA ASN A 85 2.21 -30.49 -17.52
C ASN A 85 1.81 -29.04 -17.88
N GLN A 86 2.11 -28.65 -19.12
CA GLN A 86 1.92 -27.28 -19.58
C GLN A 86 0.45 -26.85 -19.61
N ASP A 87 -0.46 -27.77 -19.95
CA ASP A 87 -1.90 -27.49 -20.01
C ASP A 87 -2.46 -27.17 -18.62
N LEU A 88 -2.10 -27.96 -17.62
CA LEU A 88 -2.49 -27.74 -16.24
C LEU A 88 -1.92 -26.42 -15.71
N LYS A 89 -0.66 -26.12 -16.00
CA LYS A 89 -0.03 -24.83 -15.65
C LYS A 89 -0.75 -23.64 -16.29
N SER A 90 -1.17 -23.79 -17.54
CA SER A 90 -1.93 -22.74 -18.25
C SER A 90 -3.32 -22.54 -17.63
N SER A 91 -3.99 -23.63 -17.23
CA SER A 91 -5.28 -23.58 -16.51
C SER A 91 -5.14 -22.92 -15.12
N ILE A 92 -4.08 -23.25 -14.37
CA ILE A 92 -3.76 -22.61 -13.08
C ILE A 92 -3.47 -21.12 -13.28
N ALA A 93 -2.70 -20.76 -14.31
CA ALA A 93 -2.39 -19.37 -14.61
C ALA A 93 -3.66 -18.57 -14.94
N SER A 94 -4.54 -19.14 -15.78
CA SER A 94 -5.85 -18.55 -16.09
C SER A 94 -6.72 -18.38 -14.85
N SER A 95 -6.75 -19.38 -13.96
CA SER A 95 -7.49 -19.30 -12.70
C SER A 95 -6.97 -18.19 -11.78
N GLY A 96 -5.65 -18.02 -11.72
CA GLY A 96 -5.00 -16.92 -10.98
C GLY A 96 -5.34 -15.54 -11.54
N CYS A 97 -5.32 -15.37 -12.87
CA CYS A 97 -5.75 -14.14 -13.53
C CYS A 97 -7.23 -13.85 -13.27
N GLN A 98 -8.10 -14.86 -13.35
CA GLN A 98 -9.53 -14.67 -13.08
C GLN A 98 -9.79 -14.25 -11.63
N LEU A 99 -9.10 -14.89 -10.67
CA LEU A 99 -9.20 -14.52 -9.25
C LEU A 99 -8.74 -13.08 -9.00
N PHE A 100 -7.68 -12.64 -9.67
CA PHE A 100 -7.19 -11.25 -9.60
C PHE A 100 -8.30 -10.25 -9.97
N TYR A 101 -8.97 -10.44 -11.11
CA TYR A 101 -10.04 -9.54 -11.54
C TYR A 101 -11.27 -9.61 -10.65
N MET A 102 -11.66 -10.81 -10.19
CA MET A 102 -12.78 -10.96 -9.26
C MET A 102 -12.55 -10.18 -7.96
N LEU A 103 -11.36 -10.32 -7.34
CA LEU A 103 -11.04 -9.59 -6.11
C LEU A 103 -10.94 -8.08 -6.33
N ALA A 104 -10.42 -7.64 -7.48
CA ALA A 104 -10.40 -6.22 -7.85
C ALA A 104 -11.82 -5.66 -8.06
N GLN A 105 -12.76 -6.44 -8.59
CA GLN A 105 -14.16 -6.04 -8.75
C GLN A 105 -14.91 -5.94 -7.40
N LEU A 106 -14.54 -6.77 -6.42
CA LEU A 106 -15.07 -6.66 -5.05
C LEU A 106 -14.66 -5.34 -4.38
N PHE A 107 -13.61 -4.67 -4.87
CA PHE A 107 -13.16 -3.39 -4.36
C PHE A 107 -14.11 -2.25 -4.77
N THR A 108 -15.15 -2.07 -3.97
CA THR A 108 -16.16 -1.02 -4.11
C THR A 108 -15.97 0.09 -3.08
N GLU A 109 -16.69 1.21 -3.21
CA GLU A 109 -16.70 2.29 -2.21
C GLU A 109 -17.07 1.77 -0.80
N GLY A 110 -17.94 0.76 -0.71
CA GLY A 110 -18.32 0.13 0.55
C GLY A 110 -17.16 -0.60 1.25
N CYS A 111 -16.20 -1.13 0.50
CA CYS A 111 -14.99 -1.73 1.07
C CYS A 111 -13.98 -0.68 1.55
N LYS A 112 -14.05 0.57 1.04
CA LYS A 112 -13.12 1.64 1.45
C LYS A 112 -13.37 2.14 2.87
N SER A 113 -14.58 1.96 3.40
CA SER A 113 -14.93 2.36 4.77
C SER A 113 -14.42 1.38 5.82
N CYS A 114 -14.16 0.11 5.45
CA CYS A 114 -13.62 -0.92 6.34
C CYS A 114 -12.12 -1.18 6.04
N ASN A 115 -11.23 -0.56 6.81
CA ASN A 115 -9.78 -0.66 6.60
C ASN A 115 -9.24 -2.09 6.56
N PRO A 116 -9.67 -3.04 7.43
CA PRO A 116 -9.21 -4.42 7.36
C PRO A 116 -9.55 -5.13 6.05
N VAL A 117 -10.79 -4.98 5.57
CA VAL A 117 -11.24 -5.57 4.28
C VAL A 117 -10.48 -4.94 3.12
N LYS A 118 -10.32 -3.62 3.14
CA LYS A 118 -9.51 -2.88 2.16
C LYS A 118 -8.09 -3.43 2.09
N HIS A 119 -7.44 -3.63 3.24
CA HIS A 119 -6.08 -4.14 3.31
C HIS A 119 -5.98 -5.58 2.80
N LEU A 120 -6.91 -6.45 3.21
CA LEU A 120 -7.00 -7.83 2.73
C LEU A 120 -7.07 -7.89 1.20
N LEU A 121 -8.05 -7.21 0.61
CA LEU A 121 -8.25 -7.21 -0.85
C LEU A 121 -7.03 -6.66 -1.58
N SER A 122 -6.45 -5.57 -1.07
CA SER A 122 -5.24 -4.98 -1.67
C SER A 122 -4.08 -5.97 -1.67
N ASN A 123 -3.83 -6.64 -0.55
CA ASN A 123 -2.75 -7.63 -0.42
C ASN A 123 -2.97 -8.85 -1.31
N CYS A 124 -4.19 -9.37 -1.38
CA CYS A 124 -4.51 -10.50 -2.27
C CYS A 124 -4.34 -10.16 -3.75
N VAL A 125 -4.79 -8.97 -4.17
CA VAL A 125 -4.62 -8.49 -5.55
C VAL A 125 -3.15 -8.29 -5.87
N GLU A 126 -2.36 -7.75 -4.94
CA GLU A 126 -0.92 -7.57 -5.12
C GLU A 126 -0.19 -8.91 -5.33
N MET A 127 -0.43 -9.91 -4.46
CA MET A 127 0.16 -11.24 -4.60
C MET A 127 -0.19 -11.88 -5.95
N LEU A 128 -1.47 -11.84 -6.33
CA LEU A 128 -1.92 -12.39 -7.61
C LEU A 128 -1.34 -11.64 -8.80
N GLY A 129 -1.26 -10.31 -8.72
CA GLY A 129 -0.70 -9.47 -9.76
C GLY A 129 0.77 -9.80 -10.04
N GLN A 130 1.58 -9.97 -8.99
CA GLN A 130 2.98 -10.33 -9.14
C GLN A 130 3.18 -11.75 -9.70
N SER A 131 2.35 -12.70 -9.27
CA SER A 131 2.51 -14.11 -9.63
C SER A 131 1.91 -14.47 -10.98
N PHE A 132 0.79 -13.88 -11.37
CA PHE A 132 0.00 -14.31 -12.54
C PHE A 132 -0.10 -13.24 -13.63
N ILE A 133 -0.22 -11.96 -13.27
CA ILE A 133 -0.45 -10.88 -14.24
C ILE A 133 0.85 -10.44 -14.92
N VAL A 134 1.89 -10.15 -14.15
CA VAL A 134 3.20 -9.70 -14.68
C VAL A 134 3.80 -10.73 -15.66
N ARG A 135 3.48 -12.01 -15.50
CA ARG A 135 3.99 -13.11 -16.33
C ARG A 135 3.18 -13.33 -17.61
N SER A 136 2.02 -12.70 -17.73
CA SER A 136 1.06 -12.95 -18.79
C SER A 136 1.03 -11.78 -19.79
N PRO A 137 1.55 -11.96 -21.02
CA PRO A 137 1.73 -10.87 -21.97
C PRO A 137 0.40 -10.24 -22.44
N ASN A 138 -0.72 -10.97 -22.34
CA ASN A 138 -2.03 -10.52 -22.81
C ASN A 138 -2.80 -9.72 -21.75
N GLU A 139 -2.32 -9.66 -20.50
CA GLU A 139 -3.11 -9.08 -19.41
C GLU A 139 -3.10 -7.55 -19.37
N ALA A 140 -2.11 -6.90 -19.99
CA ALA A 140 -2.09 -5.44 -20.06
C ALA A 140 -3.34 -4.89 -20.77
N ARG A 141 -3.82 -5.55 -21.83
CA ARG A 141 -5.10 -5.19 -22.48
C ARG A 141 -6.29 -5.40 -21.54
N ASN A 142 -6.35 -6.56 -20.89
CA ASN A 142 -7.46 -6.92 -19.99
C ASN A 142 -7.55 -5.97 -18.80
N ILE A 143 -6.41 -5.58 -18.20
CA ILE A 143 -6.36 -4.57 -17.14
C ILE A 143 -6.91 -3.25 -17.66
N LEU A 144 -6.46 -2.79 -18.83
CA LEU A 144 -6.92 -1.51 -19.37
C LEU A 144 -8.43 -1.51 -19.64
N GLN A 145 -8.98 -2.61 -20.16
CA GLN A 145 -10.42 -2.76 -20.33
C GLN A 145 -11.16 -2.69 -18.98
N HIS A 146 -10.65 -3.35 -17.93
CA HIS A 146 -11.26 -3.30 -16.60
C HIS A 146 -11.16 -1.92 -15.96
N LEU A 147 -10.07 -1.19 -16.17
CA LEU A 147 -9.90 0.19 -15.69
C LEU A 147 -10.95 1.13 -16.28
N ILE A 148 -11.33 0.91 -17.55
CA ILE A 148 -12.37 1.68 -18.23
C ILE A 148 -13.76 1.34 -17.68
N LEU A 149 -14.04 0.06 -17.47
CA LEU A 149 -15.36 -0.41 -17.02
C LEU A 149 -15.62 -0.15 -15.53
N THR A 150 -14.58 -0.21 -14.70
CA THR A 150 -14.69 -0.13 -13.24
C THR A 150 -13.66 0.85 -12.67
N PRO A 151 -13.91 2.18 -12.74
CA PRO A 151 -12.95 3.17 -12.24
C PRO A 151 -12.63 3.02 -10.74
N SER A 152 -13.54 2.46 -9.93
CA SER A 152 -13.33 2.26 -8.49
C SER A 152 -12.21 1.29 -8.15
N SER A 153 -11.90 0.33 -9.03
CA SER A 153 -10.82 -0.65 -8.84
C SER A 153 -9.47 -0.16 -9.40
N SER A 154 -9.43 1.04 -9.98
CA SER A 154 -8.21 1.65 -10.54
C SER A 154 -7.01 1.67 -9.59
N PRO A 155 -7.16 1.97 -8.29
CA PRO A 155 -6.04 1.94 -7.36
C PRO A 155 -5.40 0.55 -7.21
N LEU A 156 -6.17 -0.52 -7.41
CA LEU A 156 -5.68 -1.90 -7.31
C LEU A 156 -5.10 -2.41 -8.63
N LEU A 157 -5.69 -2.04 -9.76
CA LEU A 157 -5.31 -2.57 -11.06
C LEU A 157 -4.14 -1.83 -11.71
N SER A 158 -4.05 -0.52 -11.50
CA SER A 158 -3.05 0.33 -12.16
C SER A 158 -1.58 -0.08 -11.91
N PRO A 159 -1.17 -0.55 -10.71
CA PRO A 159 0.22 -0.97 -10.48
C PRO A 159 0.65 -2.20 -11.30
N HIS A 160 -0.31 -2.99 -11.77
CA HIS A 160 -0.06 -4.22 -12.52
C HIS A 160 -0.15 -4.02 -14.05
N PHE A 161 -0.50 -2.82 -14.51
CA PHE A 161 -0.52 -2.49 -15.93
C PHE A 161 0.90 -2.35 -16.47
N ALA A 162 1.37 -3.37 -17.20
CA ALA A 162 2.72 -3.45 -17.75
C ALA A 162 2.72 -3.70 -19.27
N PRO A 163 2.39 -2.69 -20.10
CA PRO A 163 2.27 -2.86 -21.56
C PRO A 163 3.59 -3.28 -22.24
N GLY A 164 4.74 -2.94 -21.65
CA GLY A 164 6.07 -3.28 -22.18
C GLY A 164 6.55 -4.71 -21.94
N CYS A 165 5.81 -5.54 -21.17
CA CYS A 165 6.17 -6.96 -20.99
C CYS A 165 5.65 -7.85 -22.13
N ALA A 166 4.64 -7.39 -22.88
CA ALA A 166 4.04 -8.13 -23.99
C ALA A 166 4.94 -8.13 -25.26
N SER A 167 5.70 -7.05 -25.45
CA SER A 167 6.51 -6.79 -26.65
C SER A 167 7.82 -7.58 -26.75
N LYS A 168 8.19 -8.38 -25.75
CA LYS A 168 9.43 -9.17 -25.78
C LYS A 168 9.33 -10.48 -26.58
N ARG A 169 8.12 -10.93 -26.93
CA ARG A 169 7.92 -12.18 -27.69
C ARG A 169 7.55 -11.97 -29.16
N ASP A 170 6.91 -10.86 -29.50
CA ASP A 170 6.51 -10.55 -30.86
C ASP A 170 7.08 -9.18 -31.26
N ASN A 171 7.93 -9.15 -32.30
CA ASN A 171 8.48 -7.94 -32.93
C ASN A 171 7.41 -7.14 -33.71
N SER A 172 6.18 -7.09 -33.19
CA SER A 172 5.02 -6.51 -33.82
C SER A 172 4.82 -5.08 -33.33
N THR A 173 5.20 -4.12 -34.17
CA THR A 173 4.96 -2.68 -34.02
C THR A 173 3.48 -2.34 -33.75
N ASN A 174 2.54 -3.25 -34.03
CA ASN A 174 1.10 -3.05 -33.85
C ASN A 174 0.64 -3.02 -32.39
N GLN A 175 1.35 -3.67 -31.46
CA GLN A 175 0.86 -3.79 -30.07
C GLN A 175 1.01 -2.48 -29.29
N VAL A 176 2.08 -1.72 -29.54
CA VAL A 176 2.29 -0.39 -28.93
C VAL A 176 1.25 0.61 -29.42
N GLN A 177 0.95 0.60 -30.73
CA GLN A 177 -0.04 1.48 -31.31
C GLN A 177 -1.44 1.24 -30.73
N GLU A 178 -1.80 -0.03 -30.49
CA GLU A 178 -3.07 -0.39 -29.87
C GLU A 178 -3.23 0.15 -28.44
N TYR A 179 -2.16 0.15 -27.62
CA TYR A 179 -2.20 0.77 -26.30
C TYR A 179 -2.34 2.30 -26.37
N VAL A 180 -1.68 2.93 -27.36
CA VAL A 180 -1.81 4.37 -27.62
C VAL A 180 -3.24 4.71 -28.03
N ASP A 181 -3.87 3.90 -28.89
CA ASP A 181 -5.24 4.12 -29.34
C ASP A 181 -6.26 3.95 -28.21
N MET A 182 -6.08 2.95 -27.34
CA MET A 182 -6.91 2.80 -26.13
C MET A 182 -6.71 3.97 -25.16
N TYR A 183 -5.47 4.42 -24.92
CA TYR A 183 -5.21 5.58 -24.06
C TYR A 183 -5.87 6.85 -24.62
N ASN A 184 -5.74 7.09 -25.92
CA ASN A 184 -6.42 8.21 -26.60
C ASN A 184 -7.94 8.14 -26.48
N THR A 185 -8.51 6.92 -26.48
CA THR A 185 -9.95 6.72 -26.25
C THR A 185 -10.34 7.14 -24.83
N VAL A 186 -9.57 6.75 -23.82
CA VAL A 186 -9.81 7.16 -22.43
C VAL A 186 -9.70 8.68 -22.28
N VAL A 187 -8.66 9.30 -22.83
CA VAL A 187 -8.47 10.76 -22.79
C VAL A 187 -9.63 11.50 -23.45
N LYS A 188 -10.11 11.03 -24.61
CA LYS A 188 -11.27 11.64 -25.30
C LYS A 188 -12.53 11.56 -24.46
N VAL A 189 -12.84 10.40 -23.90
CA VAL A 189 -14.03 10.20 -23.05
C VAL A 189 -13.99 11.12 -21.83
N VAL A 190 -12.85 11.20 -21.15
CA VAL A 190 -12.67 12.09 -19.98
C VAL A 190 -12.84 13.57 -20.37
N SER A 191 -12.30 13.97 -21.53
CA SER A 191 -12.36 15.38 -22.00
C SER A 191 -13.75 15.83 -22.44
N THR A 192 -14.63 14.92 -22.84
CA THR A 192 -16.03 15.22 -23.20
C THR A 192 -16.99 15.26 -22.01
N THR A 193 -16.55 14.86 -20.81
CA THR A 193 -17.41 14.76 -19.61
C THR A 193 -17.18 15.91 -18.62
N THR A 194 -16.38 16.91 -18.99
CA THR A 194 -16.15 18.19 -18.29
C THR A 194 -16.67 19.34 -19.12
#